data_AF-A0AAN0LZW2-F1
#
_entry.id   AF-A0AAN0LZW2-F1
#
_cell.length_a   1.000
_cell.length_b   1.000
_cell.length_c   1.000
_cell.angle_alpha   90.00
_cell.angle_beta   90.00
_cell.angle_gamma   90.00
#
_symmetry.space_group_name_H-M   'P 1'
#
loop_
_entity.id
_entity.type
_entity.pdbx_description
1 polymer ?
#
loop_
_entity_poly.entity_id
_entity_poly.type
_entity_poly.pdbx_seq_one_letter_code
_entity_poly.pdbx_strand_id
1 'polypeptide(L)'
;MKQNKPTIIGIVLVLVVALFATSYFVIANRCTLDGQSVCYDKETERFLIEENATLKIQVESEALGEYVVATWNEAHPNHIDAITYEVAAPLTAKQLNEPFQTDILVTKQNDAAYFLDKFHDMGGKLDSIVGSKIPVQIQDTINLTGYYFIQNSISGPTFAYNETLMKSLGYNIEDSDTSGLPDVFDSWTKIMNQSKTLNEQVDVIFPLTFTDQQSFYPMLTAGRWTLNFTKKGSNPRFNTREFREGLELIDAMGDIVWDRTVAKDFPDPNAPIPTETKQDNHANAKDGEADAQKPSTTTDKPSDSENTTETNTDQTTTTDGDSDVKAPKQFLQLNGMLSKS
;
A
#
# COMPACT_ATOMS: atom_id res chain seq x y z
N MET A 1 -69.61 -41.46 -31.06
CA MET A 1 -68.49 -40.63 -30.57
C MET A 1 -67.57 -40.33 -31.74
N LYS A 2 -67.63 -39.11 -32.31
CA LYS A 2 -66.67 -38.66 -33.33
C LYS A 2 -65.32 -38.45 -32.64
N GLN A 3 -64.34 -39.24 -33.03
CA GLN A 3 -63.00 -39.22 -32.48
C GLN A 3 -62.33 -37.87 -32.80
N ASN A 4 -62.08 -37.04 -31.78
CA ASN A 4 -61.40 -35.75 -31.87
C ASN A 4 -59.89 -35.91 -32.12
N LYS A 5 -59.51 -36.75 -33.10
CA LYS A 5 -58.13 -37.01 -33.51
C LYS A 5 -57.29 -35.74 -33.73
N PRO A 6 -57.77 -34.68 -34.41
CA PRO A 6 -56.94 -33.48 -34.61
C PRO A 6 -56.68 -32.74 -33.30
N THR A 7 -57.64 -32.74 -32.37
CA THR A 7 -57.47 -32.12 -31.04
C THR A 7 -56.50 -32.91 -30.17
N ILE A 8 -56.56 -34.24 -30.21
CA ILE A 8 -55.63 -35.12 -29.47
C ILE A 8 -54.21 -34.97 -30.02
N ILE A 9 -54.04 -34.94 -31.35
CA ILE A 9 -52.73 -34.73 -31.99
C ILE A 9 -52.17 -33.34 -31.63
N GLY A 10 -53.01 -32.30 -31.64
CA GLY A 10 -52.60 -30.96 -31.23
C GLY A 10 -52.13 -30.88 -29.77
N ILE A 11 -52.85 -31.53 -28.85
CA ILE A 11 -52.48 -31.57 -27.42
C ILE A 11 -51.16 -32.34 -27.22
N VAL A 12 -50.98 -33.47 -27.91
CA VAL A 12 -49.73 -34.26 -27.83
C VAL A 12 -48.55 -33.44 -28.36
N LEU A 13 -48.72 -32.71 -29.46
CA LEU A 13 -47.65 -31.92 -30.05
C LEU A 13 -47.23 -30.74 -29.15
N VAL A 14 -48.21 -30.08 -28.51
CA VAL A 14 -47.93 -29.03 -27.51
C VAL A 14 -47.19 -29.60 -26.28
N LEU A 15 -47.58 -30.78 -25.80
CA LEU A 15 -46.88 -31.46 -24.69
C LEU A 15 -45.45 -31.82 -25.04
N VAL A 16 -45.20 -32.32 -26.26
CA VAL A 16 -43.84 -32.65 -26.73
C VAL A 16 -42.97 -31.39 -26.83
N VAL A 17 -43.50 -30.29 -27.37
CA VAL A 17 -42.77 -29.02 -27.45
C VAL A 17 -42.51 -28.44 -26.06
N ALA A 18 -43.47 -28.51 -25.14
CA ALA A 18 -43.28 -28.06 -23.76
C ALA A 18 -42.25 -28.90 -22.99
N LEU A 19 -42.23 -30.22 -23.21
CA LEU A 19 -41.19 -31.11 -22.66
C LEU A 19 -39.81 -30.79 -23.23
N PHE A 20 -39.70 -30.59 -24.54
CA PHE A 20 -38.44 -30.21 -25.16
C PHE A 20 -37.94 -28.85 -24.68
N ALA A 21 -38.83 -27.86 -24.57
CA ALA A 21 -38.47 -26.53 -24.10
C ALA A 21 -38.05 -26.53 -22.63
N THR A 22 -38.74 -27.29 -21.77
CA THR A 22 -38.37 -27.40 -20.35
C THR A 22 -37.08 -28.21 -20.16
N SER A 23 -36.89 -29.33 -20.88
CA SER A 23 -35.63 -30.07 -20.87
C SER A 23 -34.46 -29.25 -21.40
N TYR A 24 -34.64 -28.53 -22.51
CA TYR A 24 -33.61 -27.62 -23.04
C TYR A 24 -33.29 -26.49 -22.06
N PHE A 25 -34.29 -25.88 -21.44
CA PHE A 25 -34.08 -24.83 -20.44
C PHE A 25 -33.36 -25.35 -19.18
N VAL A 26 -33.67 -26.57 -18.74
CA VAL A 26 -32.97 -27.23 -17.63
C VAL A 26 -31.53 -27.57 -18.00
N ILE A 27 -31.28 -28.07 -19.22
CA ILE A 27 -29.92 -28.42 -19.68
C ILE A 27 -29.08 -27.17 -19.96
N ALA A 28 -29.66 -26.14 -20.59
CA ALA A 28 -28.96 -24.89 -20.89
C ALA A 28 -28.67 -24.06 -19.63
N ASN A 29 -29.44 -24.22 -18.56
CA ASN A 29 -29.16 -23.61 -17.26
C ASN A 29 -28.33 -24.51 -16.33
N ARG A 30 -28.03 -25.75 -16.73
CA ARG A 30 -27.07 -26.57 -16.00
C ARG A 30 -25.70 -26.07 -16.38
N CYS A 31 -24.97 -25.63 -15.35
CA CYS A 31 -23.61 -25.27 -15.55
C CYS A 31 -22.75 -26.50 -15.87
N THR A 32 -21.86 -26.37 -16.85
CA THR A 32 -20.92 -27.40 -17.26
C THR A 32 -19.49 -26.96 -16.96
N LEU A 33 -18.70 -27.86 -16.39
CA LEU A 33 -17.25 -27.69 -16.24
C LEU A 33 -16.61 -27.74 -17.63
N ASP A 34 -16.19 -26.58 -18.15
CA ASP A 34 -15.70 -26.37 -19.52
C ASP A 34 -14.27 -25.82 -19.57
N GLY A 35 -13.60 -25.67 -18.43
CA GLY A 35 -12.27 -25.07 -18.29
C GLY A 35 -12.22 -23.56 -18.54
N GLN A 36 -13.34 -22.89 -18.77
CA GLN A 36 -13.39 -21.47 -19.17
C GLN A 36 -14.34 -20.63 -18.30
N SER A 37 -15.38 -21.24 -17.75
CA SER A 37 -16.48 -20.56 -17.07
C SER A 37 -16.58 -21.00 -15.61
N VAL A 38 -16.81 -20.03 -14.72
CA VAL A 38 -17.09 -20.33 -13.30
C VAL A 38 -18.44 -21.03 -13.19
N CYS A 39 -18.43 -22.18 -12.52
CA CYS A 39 -19.59 -23.04 -12.49
C CYS A 39 -20.28 -23.10 -11.12
N TYR A 40 -21.36 -22.33 -10.94
CA TYR A 40 -22.12 -22.30 -9.70
C TYR A 40 -23.36 -23.20 -9.79
N ASP A 41 -23.39 -24.24 -8.97
CA ASP A 41 -24.56 -25.11 -8.78
C ASP A 41 -25.51 -24.46 -7.77
N LYS A 42 -26.70 -24.08 -8.25
CA LYS A 42 -27.75 -23.47 -7.44
C LYS A 42 -28.46 -24.46 -6.52
N GLU A 43 -28.44 -25.75 -6.81
CA GLU A 43 -29.10 -26.76 -5.97
C GLU A 43 -28.27 -27.06 -4.72
N THR A 44 -26.95 -27.10 -4.87
CA THR A 44 -26.01 -27.35 -3.76
C THR A 44 -25.40 -26.08 -3.17
N GLU A 45 -25.69 -24.92 -3.77
CA GLU A 45 -25.12 -23.60 -3.41
C GLU A 45 -23.59 -23.58 -3.39
N ARG A 46 -22.96 -24.29 -4.34
CA ARG A 46 -21.51 -24.49 -4.39
C ARG A 46 -20.96 -24.23 -5.79
N PHE A 47 -19.71 -23.79 -5.85
CA PHE A 47 -18.95 -23.83 -7.09
C PHE A 47 -18.50 -25.26 -7.36
N LEU A 48 -18.69 -25.73 -8.60
CA LEU A 48 -18.18 -27.01 -9.06
C LEU A 48 -16.69 -26.86 -9.40
N ILE A 49 -15.92 -27.90 -9.10
CA ILE A 49 -14.47 -27.96 -9.30
C ILE A 49 -14.18 -29.08 -10.30
N GLU A 50 -13.28 -28.82 -11.25
CA GLU A 50 -12.84 -29.84 -12.21
C GLU A 50 -12.01 -30.91 -11.52
N GLU A 51 -12.13 -32.16 -11.99
CA GLU A 51 -11.51 -33.32 -11.34
C GLU A 51 -9.98 -33.17 -11.20
N ASN A 52 -9.33 -32.52 -12.16
CA ASN A 52 -7.87 -32.30 -12.18
C ASN A 52 -7.49 -30.83 -12.02
N ALA A 53 -8.37 -30.00 -11.46
CA ALA A 53 -8.06 -28.60 -11.22
C ALA A 53 -6.90 -28.50 -10.20
N THR A 54 -5.87 -27.75 -10.57
CA THR A 54 -4.75 -27.40 -9.68
C THR A 54 -4.60 -25.90 -9.63
N LEU A 55 -4.24 -25.38 -8.47
CA LEU A 55 -4.00 -23.97 -8.23
C LEU A 55 -2.66 -23.80 -7.53
N LYS A 56 -1.81 -22.94 -8.07
CA LYS A 56 -0.58 -22.52 -7.42
C LYS A 56 -0.72 -21.08 -6.95
N ILE A 57 -0.57 -20.86 -5.64
CA ILE A 57 -0.76 -19.54 -5.03
C ILE A 57 0.56 -18.99 -4.48
N GLN A 58 0.73 -17.69 -4.55
CA GLN A 58 1.78 -16.99 -3.81
C GLN A 58 1.25 -16.60 -2.42
N VAL A 59 2.07 -16.78 -1.39
CA VAL A 59 1.77 -16.34 -0.01
C VAL A 59 2.94 -15.59 0.61
N GLU A 60 2.64 -14.72 1.57
CA GLU A 60 3.64 -13.90 2.27
C GLU A 60 4.40 -14.68 3.37
N SER A 61 3.87 -15.85 3.80
CA SER A 61 4.51 -16.70 4.82
C SER A 61 4.11 -18.17 4.67
N GLU A 62 4.96 -19.05 5.19
CA GLU A 62 4.71 -20.50 5.24
C GLU A 62 3.44 -20.83 6.03
N ALA A 63 3.27 -20.21 7.21
CA ALA A 63 2.10 -20.40 8.06
C ALA A 63 0.78 -20.06 7.34
N LEU A 64 0.76 -19.01 6.51
CA LEU A 64 -0.41 -18.66 5.69
C LEU A 64 -0.66 -19.72 4.61
N GLY A 65 0.40 -20.18 3.93
CA GLY A 65 0.31 -21.25 2.93
C GLY A 65 -0.26 -22.54 3.50
N GLU A 66 0.27 -23.00 4.63
CA GLU A 66 -0.21 -24.18 5.36
C GLU A 66 -1.67 -24.03 5.77
N TYR A 67 -2.05 -22.86 6.31
CA TYR A 67 -3.43 -22.57 6.70
C TYR A 67 -4.39 -22.66 5.52
N VAL A 68 -4.03 -22.08 4.36
CA VAL A 68 -4.87 -22.13 3.15
C VAL A 68 -5.03 -23.56 2.64
N VAL A 69 -3.93 -24.31 2.56
CA VAL A 69 -3.97 -25.72 2.10
C VAL A 69 -4.80 -26.59 3.05
N ALA A 70 -4.60 -26.45 4.37
CA ALA A 70 -5.37 -27.20 5.36
C ALA A 70 -6.87 -26.88 5.28
N THR A 71 -7.22 -25.60 5.20
CA THR A 71 -8.61 -25.13 5.09
C THR A 71 -9.26 -25.63 3.80
N TRP A 72 -8.53 -25.62 2.69
CA TRP A 72 -9.01 -26.16 1.42
C TRP A 72 -9.27 -27.66 1.50
N ASN A 73 -8.31 -28.44 2.01
CA ASN A 73 -8.40 -29.88 2.10
C ASN A 73 -9.55 -30.33 3.01
N GLU A 74 -9.83 -29.58 4.08
CA GLU A 74 -10.99 -29.80 4.95
C GLU A 74 -12.32 -29.53 4.21
N ALA A 75 -12.39 -28.43 3.46
CA ALA A 75 -13.60 -28.03 2.74
C ALA A 75 -13.87 -28.89 1.49
N HIS A 76 -12.82 -29.42 0.86
CA HIS A 76 -12.88 -30.14 -0.42
C HIS A 76 -12.12 -31.49 -0.35
N PRO A 77 -12.63 -32.47 0.41
CA PRO A 77 -11.94 -33.76 0.62
C PRO A 77 -11.75 -34.60 -0.66
N ASN A 78 -12.48 -34.29 -1.74
CA ASN A 78 -12.32 -34.93 -3.04
C ASN A 78 -11.25 -34.26 -3.92
N HIS A 79 -10.70 -33.12 -3.48
CA HIS A 79 -9.69 -32.32 -4.19
C HIS A 79 -8.52 -31.98 -3.25
N ILE A 80 -8.12 -32.96 -2.45
CA ILE A 80 -6.92 -32.85 -1.60
C ILE A 80 -5.71 -32.61 -2.52
N ASP A 81 -4.79 -31.76 -2.06
CA ASP A 81 -3.57 -31.37 -2.78
C ASP A 81 -3.79 -30.59 -4.08
N ALA A 82 -5.04 -30.16 -4.36
CA ALA A 82 -5.34 -29.30 -5.50
C ALA A 82 -4.73 -27.89 -5.36
N ILE A 83 -4.46 -27.43 -4.14
CA ILE A 83 -3.78 -26.15 -3.88
C ILE A 83 -2.34 -26.40 -3.45
N THR A 84 -1.42 -25.75 -4.13
CA THR A 84 -0.01 -25.64 -3.74
C THR A 84 0.35 -24.18 -3.54
N TYR A 85 1.38 -23.89 -2.73
CA TYR A 85 1.82 -22.53 -2.49
C TYR A 85 3.32 -22.36 -2.66
N GLU A 86 3.74 -21.13 -2.97
CA GLU A 86 5.12 -20.67 -2.84
C GLU A 86 5.18 -19.44 -1.92
N VAL A 87 6.20 -19.41 -1.07
CA VAL A 87 6.46 -18.25 -0.20
C VAL A 87 7.34 -17.27 -0.95
N ALA A 88 6.80 -16.10 -1.27
CA ALA A 88 7.55 -15.06 -1.98
C ALA A 88 7.06 -13.67 -1.57
N ALA A 89 7.98 -12.70 -1.57
CA ALA A 89 7.64 -11.31 -1.32
C ALA A 89 6.67 -10.77 -2.39
N PRO A 90 5.81 -9.78 -2.04
CA PRO A 90 4.89 -9.17 -3.00
C PRO A 90 5.62 -8.72 -4.27
N LEU A 91 5.03 -9.03 -5.43
CA LEU A 91 5.60 -8.66 -6.72
C LEU A 91 5.68 -7.15 -6.86
N THR A 92 6.76 -6.68 -7.47
CA THR A 92 6.94 -5.27 -7.87
C THR A 92 6.31 -5.03 -9.23
N ALA A 93 6.07 -3.75 -9.59
CA ALA A 93 5.62 -3.37 -10.93
C ALA A 93 6.51 -3.95 -12.06
N LYS A 94 7.83 -4.07 -11.83
CA LYS A 94 8.74 -4.69 -12.80
C LYS A 94 8.44 -6.17 -13.00
N GLN A 95 8.20 -6.91 -11.92
CA GLN A 95 7.92 -8.34 -11.98
C GLN A 95 6.53 -8.64 -12.56
N LEU A 96 5.55 -7.76 -12.32
CA LEU A 96 4.22 -7.87 -12.95
C LEU A 96 4.25 -7.75 -14.47
N ASN A 97 5.32 -7.18 -15.05
CA ASN A 97 5.50 -7.13 -16.48
C ASN A 97 5.88 -8.50 -17.09
N GLU A 98 6.41 -9.41 -16.29
CA GLU A 98 6.83 -10.75 -16.70
C GLU A 98 5.67 -11.77 -16.65
N PRO A 99 5.81 -12.96 -17.28
CA PRO A 99 4.84 -14.05 -17.13
C PRO A 99 4.71 -14.51 -15.67
N PHE A 100 3.47 -14.68 -15.21
CA PHE A 100 3.18 -15.11 -13.85
C PHE A 100 3.53 -16.59 -13.64
N GLN A 101 4.10 -16.90 -12.47
CA GLN A 101 4.49 -18.25 -12.05
C GLN A 101 3.45 -18.93 -11.15
N THR A 102 2.41 -18.18 -10.78
CA THR A 102 1.30 -18.57 -9.90
C THR A 102 -0.01 -18.04 -10.47
N ASP A 103 -1.10 -18.71 -10.13
CA ASP A 103 -2.47 -18.35 -10.55
C ASP A 103 -3.04 -17.23 -9.66
N ILE A 104 -2.71 -17.27 -8.37
CA ILE A 104 -2.98 -16.19 -7.42
C ILE A 104 -1.63 -15.63 -6.97
N LEU A 105 -1.47 -14.32 -7.09
CA LEU A 105 -0.25 -13.61 -6.74
C LEU A 105 -0.50 -12.56 -5.67
N VAL A 106 0.56 -12.18 -4.97
CA VAL A 106 0.54 -11.09 -3.99
C VAL A 106 1.32 -9.93 -4.58
N THR A 107 0.74 -8.74 -4.59
CA THR A 107 1.39 -7.52 -5.06
C THR A 107 0.84 -6.30 -4.31
N LYS A 108 1.51 -5.17 -4.41
CA LYS A 108 0.94 -3.89 -3.96
C LYS A 108 -0.12 -3.44 -4.95
N GLN A 109 -1.15 -2.82 -4.42
CA GLN A 109 -2.26 -2.34 -5.23
C GLN A 109 -1.85 -1.24 -6.21
N ASN A 110 -0.94 -0.34 -5.82
CA ASN A 110 -0.40 0.69 -6.70
C ASN A 110 0.35 0.08 -7.90
N ASP A 111 1.02 -1.06 -7.70
CA ASP A 111 1.70 -1.77 -8.78
C ASP A 111 0.68 -2.51 -9.66
N ALA A 112 -0.31 -3.16 -9.05
CA ALA A 112 -1.38 -3.89 -9.75
C ALA A 112 -2.18 -2.97 -10.70
N ALA A 113 -2.44 -1.73 -10.31
CA ALA A 113 -3.24 -0.79 -11.10
C ALA A 113 -2.67 -0.54 -12.52
N TYR A 114 -1.35 -0.71 -12.73
CA TYR A 114 -0.73 -0.57 -14.04
C TYR A 114 -0.93 -1.78 -14.97
N PHE A 115 -1.31 -2.93 -14.42
CA PHE A 115 -1.41 -4.21 -15.14
C PHE A 115 -2.80 -4.84 -14.97
N LEU A 116 -3.83 -4.01 -14.79
CA LEU A 116 -5.20 -4.47 -14.52
C LEU A 116 -5.73 -5.39 -15.64
N ASP A 117 -5.29 -5.16 -16.88
CA ASP A 117 -5.62 -5.97 -18.05
C ASP A 117 -5.08 -7.40 -18.01
N LYS A 118 -4.08 -7.66 -17.16
CA LYS A 118 -3.55 -9.00 -16.91
C LYS A 118 -4.32 -9.77 -15.83
N PHE A 119 -5.21 -9.12 -15.09
CA PHE A 119 -5.97 -9.74 -14.00
C PHE A 119 -7.37 -10.15 -14.45
N HIS A 120 -7.86 -11.22 -13.85
CA HIS A 120 -9.23 -11.69 -14.08
C HIS A 120 -10.21 -10.89 -13.21
N ASP A 121 -11.31 -10.42 -13.81
CA ASP A 121 -12.43 -9.86 -13.05
C ASP A 121 -13.19 -11.00 -12.37
N MET A 122 -13.13 -11.06 -11.05
CA MET A 122 -13.81 -12.09 -10.26
C MET A 122 -15.34 -11.86 -10.15
N GLY A 123 -15.82 -10.71 -10.65
CA GLY A 123 -17.23 -10.38 -10.76
C GLY A 123 -17.90 -9.95 -9.45
N GLY A 124 -19.08 -9.32 -9.59
CA GLY A 124 -19.79 -8.69 -8.46
C GLY A 124 -20.31 -9.63 -7.38
N LYS A 125 -20.38 -10.95 -7.64
CA LYS A 125 -20.78 -11.91 -6.59
C LYS A 125 -19.69 -12.02 -5.53
N LEU A 126 -18.42 -12.07 -5.93
CA LEU A 126 -17.32 -12.15 -4.98
C LEU A 126 -17.18 -10.84 -4.18
N ASP A 127 -17.36 -9.69 -4.83
CA ASP A 127 -17.44 -8.38 -4.16
C ASP A 127 -18.50 -8.37 -3.05
N SER A 128 -19.70 -8.90 -3.31
CA SER A 128 -20.77 -8.94 -2.31
C SER A 128 -20.46 -9.81 -1.08
N ILE A 129 -19.63 -10.84 -1.23
CA ILE A 129 -19.31 -11.81 -0.16
C ILE A 129 -18.03 -11.43 0.59
N VAL A 130 -17.01 -10.98 -0.15
CA VAL A 130 -15.66 -10.70 0.34
C VAL A 130 -15.46 -9.20 0.48
N GLY A 131 -15.68 -8.44 -0.59
CA GLY A 131 -15.49 -6.98 -0.61
C GLY A 131 -16.31 -6.27 0.47
N SER A 132 -17.55 -6.69 0.70
CA SER A 132 -18.43 -6.15 1.75
C SER A 132 -17.88 -6.28 3.19
N LYS A 133 -16.92 -7.17 3.42
CA LYS A 133 -16.26 -7.37 4.72
C LYS A 133 -14.98 -6.54 4.87
N ILE A 134 -14.44 -6.01 3.78
CA ILE A 134 -13.25 -5.15 3.79
C ILE A 134 -13.68 -3.76 4.25
N PRO A 135 -12.99 -3.12 5.22
CA PRO A 135 -13.36 -1.78 5.65
C PRO A 135 -13.33 -0.79 4.47
N VAL A 136 -14.34 0.08 4.39
CA VAL A 136 -14.56 0.98 3.24
C VAL A 136 -13.34 1.88 2.97
N GLN A 137 -12.56 2.21 3.99
CA GLN A 137 -11.33 3.00 3.88
C GLN A 137 -10.20 2.27 3.11
N ILE A 138 -10.30 0.95 2.99
CA ILE A 138 -9.36 0.06 2.30
C ILE A 138 -9.98 -0.48 1.00
N GLN A 139 -11.30 -0.31 0.82
CA GLN A 139 -11.98 -0.61 -0.44
C GLN A 139 -11.59 0.42 -1.50
N ASP A 140 -10.92 -0.05 -2.54
CA ASP A 140 -10.13 0.83 -3.39
C ASP A 140 -10.69 1.06 -4.80
N THR A 141 -10.19 2.13 -5.39
CA THR A 141 -10.31 2.54 -6.78
C THR A 141 -9.93 1.46 -7.80
N ILE A 142 -9.04 0.53 -7.47
CA ILE A 142 -8.67 -0.56 -8.40
C ILE A 142 -9.88 -1.44 -8.75
N ASN A 143 -10.85 -1.56 -7.83
CA ASN A 143 -12.04 -2.39 -8.02
C ASN A 143 -13.26 -1.61 -8.53
N LEU A 144 -13.10 -0.40 -9.09
CA LEU A 144 -14.25 0.43 -9.50
C LEU A 144 -15.01 -0.08 -10.72
N THR A 145 -14.30 -0.75 -11.62
CA THR A 145 -14.84 -1.17 -12.93
C THR A 145 -15.01 -2.68 -13.05
N GLY A 146 -14.68 -3.41 -11.98
CA GLY A 146 -14.69 -4.86 -11.85
C GLY A 146 -13.99 -5.25 -10.55
N TYR A 147 -14.14 -6.47 -10.07
CA TYR A 147 -13.55 -6.91 -8.81
C TYR A 147 -12.28 -7.72 -9.10
N TYR A 148 -11.14 -7.03 -9.17
CA TYR A 148 -9.85 -7.59 -9.62
C TYR A 148 -8.90 -7.92 -8.48
N PHE A 149 -9.04 -7.23 -7.34
CA PHE A 149 -8.06 -7.26 -6.26
C PHE A 149 -8.72 -7.54 -4.91
N ILE A 150 -8.21 -8.50 -4.15
CA ILE A 150 -8.66 -8.76 -2.77
C ILE A 150 -7.61 -8.21 -1.82
N GLN A 151 -7.98 -7.24 -0.99
CA GLN A 151 -7.08 -6.69 0.02
C GLN A 151 -6.86 -7.73 1.14
N ASN A 152 -5.61 -8.18 1.29
CA ASN A 152 -5.21 -9.14 2.33
C ASN A 152 -4.52 -8.46 3.52
N SER A 153 -3.62 -7.52 3.23
CA SER A 153 -2.80 -6.84 4.23
C SER A 153 -2.70 -5.34 3.90
N ILE A 154 -2.44 -4.53 4.92
CA ILE A 154 -2.23 -3.08 4.80
C ILE A 154 -0.81 -2.81 5.29
N SER A 155 -0.11 -1.95 4.57
CA SER A 155 1.17 -1.41 5.01
C SER A 155 1.13 0.11 4.93
N GLY A 156 1.82 0.76 5.85
CA GLY A 156 1.87 2.21 5.92
C GLY A 156 2.91 2.67 6.93
N PRO A 157 3.27 3.96 6.90
CA PRO A 157 4.15 4.54 7.89
C PRO A 157 3.45 4.55 9.26
N THR A 158 4.20 4.21 10.29
CA THR A 158 3.78 4.33 11.70
C THR A 158 4.69 5.34 12.38
N PHE A 159 4.12 6.25 13.16
CA PHE A 159 4.92 7.11 14.02
C PHE A 159 5.48 6.28 15.18
N ALA A 160 6.79 6.27 15.33
CA ALA A 160 7.48 5.54 16.39
C ALA A 160 8.40 6.48 17.15
N TYR A 161 8.49 6.29 18.47
CA TYR A 161 9.36 7.07 19.34
C TYR A 161 10.12 6.14 20.30
N ASN A 162 11.26 6.61 20.82
CA ASN A 162 12.04 5.88 21.79
C ASN A 162 11.60 6.24 23.22
N GLU A 163 10.74 5.41 23.79
CA GLU A 163 10.16 5.62 25.13
C GLU A 163 11.22 5.76 26.23
N THR A 164 12.23 4.89 26.23
CA THR A 164 13.32 4.91 27.23
C THR A 164 14.11 6.21 27.14
N LEU A 165 14.43 6.65 25.92
CA LEU A 165 15.11 7.92 25.72
C LEU A 165 14.27 9.08 26.24
N MET A 166 13.00 9.20 25.82
CA MET A 166 12.13 10.30 26.25
C MET A 166 11.98 10.39 27.78
N LYS A 167 11.84 9.24 28.46
CA LYS A 167 11.87 9.16 29.93
C LYS A 167 13.19 9.64 30.52
N SER A 168 14.32 9.22 29.94
CA SER A 168 15.65 9.63 30.43
C SER A 168 15.92 11.13 30.27
N LEU A 169 15.31 11.77 29.26
CA LEU A 169 15.33 13.22 29.06
C LEU A 169 14.32 13.97 29.96
N GLY A 170 13.56 13.24 30.80
CA GLY A 170 12.64 13.83 31.78
C GLY A 170 11.25 14.16 31.25
N TYR A 171 10.85 13.70 30.06
CA TYR A 171 9.50 13.91 29.56
C TYR A 171 8.46 13.04 30.28
N ASN A 172 7.29 13.61 30.57
CA ASN A 172 6.12 12.83 30.98
C ASN A 172 5.54 12.14 29.74
N ILE A 173 5.61 10.81 29.71
CA ILE A 173 5.15 10.01 28.57
C ILE A 173 3.73 9.44 28.77
N GLU A 174 2.92 10.08 29.61
CA GLU A 174 1.52 9.71 29.80
C GLU A 174 0.74 9.85 28.48
N ASP A 175 -0.08 8.83 28.19
CA ASP A 175 -1.01 8.76 27.06
C ASP A 175 -2.42 8.70 27.67
N SER A 176 -3.00 9.87 27.90
CA SER A 176 -4.25 9.98 28.65
C SER A 176 -5.47 9.64 27.79
N ASP A 177 -5.34 9.74 26.46
CA ASP A 177 -6.41 9.46 25.49
C ASP A 177 -6.32 8.09 24.83
N THR A 178 -5.34 7.27 25.22
CA THR A 178 -5.09 5.91 24.72
C THR A 178 -4.86 5.85 23.20
N SER A 179 -4.29 6.92 22.67
CA SER A 179 -3.96 7.05 21.25
C SER A 179 -2.79 6.16 20.81
N GLY A 180 -2.00 5.69 21.77
CA GLY A 180 -0.72 5.03 21.55
C GLY A 180 0.45 6.00 21.45
N LEU A 181 0.23 7.30 21.64
CA LEU A 181 1.27 8.34 21.65
C LEU A 181 1.22 9.13 22.96
N PRO A 182 2.39 9.53 23.51
CA PRO A 182 2.41 10.43 24.65
C PRO A 182 1.72 11.76 24.36
N ASP A 183 0.98 12.30 25.33
CA ASP A 183 0.27 13.58 25.21
C ASP A 183 1.19 14.73 24.80
N VAL A 184 2.48 14.66 25.14
CA VAL A 184 3.49 15.67 24.80
C VAL A 184 3.98 15.57 23.34
N PHE A 185 3.70 14.47 22.64
CA PHE A 185 4.16 14.18 21.27
C PHE A 185 3.03 13.74 20.31
N ASP A 186 1.77 13.80 20.73
CA ASP A 186 0.60 13.36 19.95
C ASP A 186 0.27 14.22 18.70
N SER A 187 1.03 15.28 18.45
CA SER A 187 0.80 16.21 17.35
C SER A 187 2.07 16.96 16.95
N TRP A 188 2.18 17.30 15.65
CA TRP A 188 3.33 18.02 15.10
C TRP A 188 3.60 19.34 15.81
N THR A 189 2.57 20.12 16.14
CA THR A 189 2.72 21.38 16.89
C THR A 189 3.38 21.15 18.24
N LYS A 190 3.00 20.10 18.98
CA LYS A 190 3.63 19.81 20.28
C LYS A 190 5.07 19.36 20.12
N ILE A 191 5.36 18.52 19.13
CA ILE A 191 6.74 18.10 18.82
C ILE A 191 7.60 19.33 18.46
N MET A 192 7.11 20.22 17.59
CA MET A 192 7.80 21.45 17.21
C MET A 192 8.05 22.37 18.41
N ASN A 193 7.09 22.50 19.33
CA ASN A 193 7.27 23.28 20.56
C ASN A 193 8.35 22.72 21.49
N GLN A 194 8.59 21.40 21.47
CA GLN A 194 9.67 20.75 22.23
C GLN A 194 11.00 20.71 21.48
N SER A 195 11.01 21.00 20.18
CA SER A 195 12.16 20.75 19.30
C SER A 195 13.43 21.48 19.74
N LYS A 196 13.32 22.72 20.25
CA LYS A 196 14.47 23.47 20.75
C LYS A 196 15.14 22.77 21.94
N THR A 197 14.34 22.34 22.92
CA THR A 197 14.81 21.62 24.10
C THR A 197 15.36 20.23 23.74
N LEU A 198 14.70 19.54 22.80
CA LEU A 198 15.18 18.25 22.29
C LEU A 198 16.52 18.41 21.57
N ASN A 199 16.70 19.47 20.77
CA ASN A 199 17.95 19.76 20.08
C ASN A 199 19.13 20.06 21.02
N GLU A 200 18.90 20.35 22.30
CA GLU A 200 19.99 20.48 23.27
C GLU A 200 20.48 19.10 23.77
N GLN A 201 19.67 18.05 23.58
CA GLN A 201 19.86 16.75 24.22
C GLN A 201 20.03 15.59 23.22
N VAL A 202 19.49 15.72 22.00
CA VAL A 202 19.56 14.70 20.95
C VAL A 202 19.96 15.31 19.61
N ASP A 203 20.69 14.55 18.80
CA ASP A 203 21.13 15.02 17.47
C ASP A 203 20.03 14.89 16.42
N VAL A 204 19.15 13.90 16.56
CA VAL A 204 18.05 13.63 15.63
C VAL A 204 16.74 13.57 16.41
N ILE A 205 15.82 14.49 16.08
CA ILE A 205 14.46 14.54 16.63
C ILE A 205 13.53 13.71 15.75
N PHE A 206 13.57 13.95 14.44
CA PHE A 206 12.77 13.25 13.45
C PHE A 206 13.53 13.22 12.13
N PRO A 207 13.74 12.05 11.49
CA PRO A 207 14.47 11.97 10.23
C PRO A 207 13.56 12.41 9.06
N LEU A 208 13.30 13.71 8.97
CA LEU A 208 12.49 14.29 7.88
C LEU A 208 13.26 14.17 6.56
N THR A 209 12.64 13.55 5.56
CA THR A 209 13.17 13.46 4.20
C THR A 209 12.16 13.98 3.19
N PHE A 210 12.64 14.82 2.27
CA PHE A 210 11.88 15.31 1.12
C PHE A 210 12.13 14.50 -0.15
N THR A 211 13.14 13.63 -0.13
CA THR A 211 13.52 12.83 -1.30
C THR A 211 12.76 11.51 -1.37
N ASP A 212 12.34 10.96 -0.22
CA ASP A 212 11.46 9.79 -0.19
C ASP A 212 10.00 10.20 -0.18
N GLN A 213 9.31 9.96 -1.30
CA GLN A 213 7.91 10.30 -1.47
C GLN A 213 7.00 9.60 -0.45
N GLN A 214 7.33 8.37 -0.03
CA GLN A 214 6.47 7.58 0.87
C GLN A 214 6.51 8.12 2.30
N SER A 215 7.70 8.42 2.82
CA SER A 215 7.87 9.06 4.13
C SER A 215 7.37 10.50 4.15
N PHE A 216 7.42 11.21 3.01
CA PHE A 216 6.96 12.59 2.93
C PHE A 216 5.44 12.74 2.80
N TYR A 217 4.78 11.80 2.12
CA TYR A 217 3.34 11.88 1.82
C TYR A 217 2.44 12.17 3.04
N PRO A 218 2.65 11.57 4.24
CA PRO A 218 1.88 11.91 5.43
C PRO A 218 1.83 13.41 5.75
N MET A 219 2.91 14.16 5.50
CA MET A 219 2.97 15.60 5.75
C MET A 219 2.05 16.38 4.80
N LEU A 220 2.03 15.98 3.51
CA LEU A 220 1.10 16.56 2.52
C LEU A 220 -0.37 16.30 2.88
N THR A 221 -0.64 15.20 3.58
CA THR A 221 -2.01 14.82 3.98
C THR A 221 -2.46 15.41 5.32
N ALA A 222 -1.63 16.18 6.02
CA ALA A 222 -1.96 16.74 7.34
C ALA A 222 -3.21 17.63 7.31
N GLY A 223 -3.41 18.39 6.22
CA GLY A 223 -4.62 19.16 5.93
C GLY A 223 -5.82 18.34 5.45
N ARG A 224 -5.77 17.00 5.58
CA ARG A 224 -6.74 16.02 5.05
C ARG A 224 -6.83 15.97 3.52
N TRP A 225 -5.82 16.50 2.84
CA TRP A 225 -5.68 16.30 1.41
C TRP A 225 -5.29 14.85 1.13
N THR A 226 -5.85 14.26 0.09
CA THR A 226 -5.46 12.92 -0.39
C THR A 226 -5.42 12.92 -1.90
N LEU A 227 -4.44 12.22 -2.45
CA LEU A 227 -4.33 12.04 -3.89
C LEU A 227 -5.53 11.21 -4.38
N ASN A 228 -6.24 11.73 -5.39
CA ASN A 228 -7.27 11.01 -6.14
C ASN A 228 -8.54 10.56 -5.38
N PHE A 229 -8.97 11.21 -4.28
CA PHE A 229 -10.25 10.82 -3.63
C PHE A 229 -11.48 10.96 -4.55
N THR A 230 -11.40 11.79 -5.60
CA THR A 230 -12.47 11.94 -6.60
C THR A 230 -12.51 10.82 -7.63
N LYS A 231 -11.55 9.89 -7.59
CA LYS A 231 -11.35 8.83 -8.59
C LYS A 231 -11.06 9.39 -10.00
N LYS A 232 -10.58 10.64 -10.08
CA LYS A 232 -10.21 11.34 -11.31
C LYS A 232 -8.76 11.80 -11.23
N GLY A 233 -7.86 11.01 -11.82
CA GLY A 233 -6.42 11.31 -11.85
C GLY A 233 -6.08 12.65 -12.52
N SER A 234 -6.93 13.14 -13.43
CA SER A 234 -6.75 14.43 -14.11
C SER A 234 -6.99 15.65 -13.21
N ASN A 235 -7.53 15.45 -12.00
CA ASN A 235 -7.73 16.53 -11.03
C ASN A 235 -7.19 16.11 -9.65
N PRO A 236 -5.87 16.28 -9.42
CA PRO A 236 -5.24 15.95 -8.16
C PRO A 236 -5.60 16.91 -7.01
N ARG A 237 -6.34 18.00 -7.29
CA ARG A 237 -6.78 18.99 -6.30
C ARG A 237 -5.64 19.66 -5.52
N PHE A 238 -4.51 19.91 -6.19
CA PHE A 238 -3.43 20.73 -5.63
C PHE A 238 -3.83 22.20 -5.37
N ASN A 239 -4.96 22.64 -5.90
CA ASN A 239 -5.45 24.02 -5.74
C ASN A 239 -6.44 24.21 -4.58
N THR A 240 -6.51 23.27 -3.62
CA THR A 240 -7.48 23.33 -2.53
C THR A 240 -6.88 23.84 -1.23
N ARG A 241 -7.76 24.22 -0.30
CA ARG A 241 -7.36 24.62 1.05
C ARG A 241 -6.67 23.46 1.78
N GLU A 242 -7.19 22.25 1.65
CA GLU A 242 -6.63 21.06 2.31
C GLU A 242 -5.18 20.79 1.89
N PHE A 243 -4.87 20.95 0.60
CA PHE A 243 -3.49 20.81 0.11
C PHE A 243 -2.59 21.93 0.66
N ARG A 244 -3.10 23.17 0.67
CA ARG A 244 -2.39 24.32 1.24
C ARG A 244 -2.10 24.14 2.72
N GLU A 245 -3.04 23.65 3.52
CA GLU A 245 -2.84 23.38 4.95
C GLU A 245 -1.72 22.33 5.18
N GLY A 246 -1.59 21.33 4.30
CA GLY A 246 -0.45 20.41 4.30
C GLY A 246 0.89 21.12 4.02
N LEU A 247 0.91 22.02 3.04
CA LEU A 247 2.09 22.83 2.74
C LEU A 247 2.45 23.80 3.87
N GLU A 248 1.46 24.38 4.55
CA GLU A 248 1.68 25.25 5.72
C GLU A 248 2.33 24.49 6.89
N LEU A 249 1.96 23.22 7.11
CA LEU A 249 2.68 22.38 8.06
C LEU A 249 4.14 22.16 7.63
N ILE A 250 4.36 21.83 6.36
CA ILE A 250 5.71 21.60 5.82
C ILE A 250 6.59 22.85 5.96
N ASP A 251 6.03 24.02 5.68
CA ASP A 251 6.69 25.32 5.83
C ASP A 251 7.07 25.56 7.31
N ALA A 252 6.13 25.35 8.24
CA ALA A 252 6.39 25.46 9.67
C ALA A 252 7.45 24.47 10.17
N MET A 253 7.51 23.27 9.59
CA MET A 253 8.57 22.30 9.88
C MET A 253 9.94 22.74 9.34
N GLY A 254 9.99 23.58 8.30
CA GLY A 254 11.24 24.06 7.69
C GLY A 254 12.10 24.92 8.62
N ASP A 255 11.48 25.59 9.60
CA ASP A 255 12.17 26.43 10.58
C ASP A 255 12.82 25.64 11.73
N ILE A 256 12.58 24.33 11.79
CA ILE A 256 13.05 23.46 12.86
C ILE A 256 14.25 22.63 12.40
N VAL A 257 15.31 22.61 13.20
CA VAL A 257 16.44 21.69 13.00
C VAL A 257 16.02 20.31 13.46
N TRP A 258 15.61 19.44 12.54
CA TRP A 258 15.13 18.08 12.87
C TRP A 258 16.26 17.06 13.04
N ASP A 259 17.39 17.29 12.38
CA ASP A 259 18.55 16.42 12.37
C ASP A 259 19.82 17.29 12.25
N ARG A 260 20.64 17.32 13.29
CA ARG A 260 21.90 18.08 13.37
C ARG A 260 23.06 17.38 12.68
N THR A 261 22.87 16.13 12.26
CA THR A 261 23.89 15.31 11.57
C THR A 261 23.87 15.51 10.06
N VAL A 262 22.78 16.05 9.50
CA VAL A 262 22.72 16.42 8.09
C VAL A 262 23.66 17.60 7.83
N ALA A 263 24.56 17.45 6.86
CA ALA A 263 25.54 18.47 6.50
C ALA A 263 24.84 19.81 6.19
N LYS A 264 25.39 20.92 6.70
CA LYS A 264 24.85 22.30 6.54
C LYS A 264 24.86 22.81 5.10
N ASP A 265 25.41 22.05 4.16
CA ASP A 265 25.56 22.44 2.76
C ASP A 265 24.30 22.11 1.96
N PHE A 266 23.17 22.67 2.37
CA PHE A 266 22.06 22.86 1.44
C PHE A 266 22.41 24.07 0.56
N PRO A 267 22.34 23.96 -0.77
CA PRO A 267 22.48 25.11 -1.64
C PRO A 267 21.47 26.18 -1.20
N ASP A 268 21.90 27.45 -1.16
CA ASP A 268 20.99 28.58 -0.90
C ASP A 268 19.74 28.41 -1.79
N PRO A 269 18.52 28.35 -1.24
CA PRO A 269 17.30 28.16 -2.02
C PRO A 269 17.03 29.32 -2.99
N ASN A 270 17.73 30.45 -2.82
CA ASN A 270 17.74 31.59 -3.74
C ASN A 270 18.95 31.59 -4.69
N ALA A 271 19.84 30.60 -4.59
CA ALA A 271 20.90 30.43 -5.56
C ALA A 271 20.27 30.20 -6.94
N PRO A 272 20.71 30.92 -7.98
CA PRO A 272 20.23 30.68 -9.33
C PRO A 272 20.48 29.21 -9.69
N ILE A 273 19.42 28.53 -10.13
CA ILE A 273 19.48 27.14 -10.61
C ILE A 273 20.61 27.06 -11.65
N PRO A 274 21.62 26.20 -11.48
CA PRO A 274 22.70 26.07 -12.44
C PRO A 274 22.11 25.77 -13.81
N THR A 275 22.32 26.69 -14.76
CA THR A 275 21.91 26.47 -16.14
C THR A 275 22.83 25.38 -16.68
N GLU A 276 22.31 24.17 -16.89
CA GLU A 276 23.06 23.12 -17.57
C GLU A 276 23.53 23.64 -18.93
N THR A 277 24.81 23.95 -19.04
CA THR A 277 25.47 24.08 -20.33
C THR A 277 25.39 22.72 -21.00
N LYS A 278 24.51 22.59 -22.00
CA LYS A 278 24.54 21.49 -22.96
C LYS A 278 25.94 21.39 -23.54
N GLN A 279 26.68 20.38 -23.10
CA GLN A 279 27.93 20.00 -23.73
C GLN A 279 27.57 19.06 -24.89
N ASP A 280 27.32 19.66 -26.06
CA ASP A 280 27.16 18.93 -27.32
C ASP A 280 28.48 18.25 -27.68
N ASN A 281 28.65 16.99 -27.28
CA ASN A 281 29.74 16.13 -27.74
C ASN A 281 29.21 15.13 -28.78
N HIS A 282 28.93 15.62 -29.99
CA HIS A 282 29.00 14.78 -31.18
C HIS A 282 30.42 14.87 -31.76
N ALA A 283 31.27 13.90 -31.42
CA ALA A 283 32.53 13.68 -32.13
C ALA A 283 32.88 12.20 -32.18
N ASN A 284 32.65 11.63 -33.38
CA ASN A 284 33.33 10.51 -34.03
C ASN A 284 33.70 9.28 -33.18
N ALA A 285 32.90 8.23 -33.35
CA ALA A 285 33.37 6.85 -33.30
C ALA A 285 34.35 6.60 -34.45
N LYS A 286 35.59 6.23 -34.11
CA LYS A 286 36.47 5.43 -34.96
C LYS A 286 37.04 4.30 -34.12
N ASP A 287 36.93 3.11 -34.69
CA ASP A 287 37.33 1.81 -34.16
C ASP A 287 38.80 1.73 -33.76
N GLY A 288 39.08 0.92 -32.73
CA GLY A 288 40.42 0.62 -32.25
C GLY A 288 40.43 -0.33 -31.04
N GLU A 289 40.16 -1.59 -31.33
CA GLU A 289 40.76 -2.83 -30.79
C GLU A 289 41.42 -2.87 -29.37
N ALA A 290 40.93 -3.83 -28.57
CA ALA A 290 41.56 -4.68 -27.55
C ALA A 290 42.71 -4.13 -26.67
N ASP A 291 42.57 -4.22 -25.34
CA ASP A 291 43.05 -5.40 -24.59
C ASP A 291 42.67 -5.35 -23.09
N ALA A 292 42.63 -6.53 -22.48
CA ALA A 292 42.22 -6.78 -21.10
C ALA A 292 43.32 -6.45 -20.07
N GLN A 293 42.97 -5.86 -18.92
CA GLN A 293 43.47 -6.34 -17.62
C GLN A 293 42.72 -5.75 -16.40
N LYS A 294 42.36 -6.67 -15.50
CA LYS A 294 41.80 -6.51 -14.14
C LYS A 294 42.97 -6.34 -13.13
N PRO A 295 42.73 -6.34 -11.80
CA PRO A 295 42.64 -5.23 -10.84
C PRO A 295 43.80 -5.20 -9.80
N SER A 296 43.85 -4.21 -8.91
CA SER A 296 44.32 -4.37 -7.52
C SER A 296 43.92 -3.14 -6.69
N THR A 297 43.01 -3.21 -5.70
CA THR A 297 43.20 -3.51 -4.26
C THR A 297 44.46 -2.93 -3.61
N THR A 298 44.29 -2.10 -2.56
CA THR A 298 44.72 -2.24 -1.13
C THR A 298 44.53 -0.88 -0.43
N THR A 299 43.58 -0.70 0.48
CA THR A 299 43.65 -0.81 1.97
C THR A 299 44.68 0.11 2.65
N ASP A 300 44.19 1.01 3.50
CA ASP A 300 44.49 1.14 4.96
C ASP A 300 44.53 2.58 5.51
N LYS A 301 43.84 2.70 6.65
CA LYS A 301 43.67 3.78 7.65
C LYS A 301 44.96 3.91 8.50
N PRO A 302 44.99 4.56 9.70
CA PRO A 302 44.54 5.87 10.19
C PRO A 302 45.73 6.73 10.68
N SER A 303 45.49 7.99 11.08
CA SER A 303 46.25 8.57 12.21
C SER A 303 45.42 9.61 12.97
N ASP A 304 45.34 9.40 14.27
CA ASP A 304 44.86 10.33 15.29
C ASP A 304 45.81 11.52 15.46
N SER A 305 45.30 12.66 15.94
CA SER A 305 45.95 13.44 17.01
C SER A 305 45.03 14.53 17.57
N GLU A 306 45.12 14.67 18.89
CA GLU A 306 44.35 15.48 19.84
C GLU A 306 44.63 17.00 19.86
N ASN A 307 43.88 17.67 20.76
CA ASN A 307 44.16 18.92 21.51
C ASN A 307 43.81 20.27 20.81
N THR A 308 43.24 21.31 21.44
CA THR A 308 43.04 21.66 22.88
C THR A 308 42.02 22.81 23.01
N THR A 309 41.28 22.85 24.13
CA THR A 309 40.83 23.96 25.01
C THR A 309 40.69 25.42 24.50
N GLU A 310 39.53 26.08 24.72
CA GLU A 310 39.32 27.13 25.75
C GLU A 310 37.94 27.83 25.71
N THR A 311 37.49 28.15 26.93
CA THR A 311 36.30 28.84 27.47
C THR A 311 36.10 30.30 27.06
N ASN A 312 34.83 30.75 26.94
CA ASN A 312 34.28 31.79 27.83
C ASN A 312 32.76 32.04 27.72
N THR A 313 32.21 32.34 28.89
CA THR A 313 30.89 32.77 29.35
C THR A 313 30.39 34.07 28.70
N ASP A 314 29.09 34.25 28.44
CA ASP A 314 28.23 35.13 29.27
C ASP A 314 26.73 35.14 28.88
N GLN A 315 25.91 35.42 29.90
CA GLN A 315 24.45 35.50 29.95
C GLN A 315 23.90 36.74 29.23
N THR A 316 22.68 36.71 28.66
CA THR A 316 21.47 37.37 29.22
C THR A 316 20.19 37.18 28.39
N THR A 317 19.09 37.11 29.13
CA THR A 317 17.63 37.10 28.90
C THR A 317 17.03 38.19 27.99
N THR A 318 15.92 37.90 27.27
CA THR A 318 14.55 38.42 27.55
C THR A 318 13.46 38.04 26.50
N THR A 319 12.38 37.43 27.03
CA THR A 319 10.91 37.59 26.79
C THR A 319 10.23 37.76 25.42
N ASP A 320 9.21 36.90 25.25
CA ASP A 320 7.80 37.10 24.83
C ASP A 320 7.40 37.37 23.37
N GLY A 321 6.44 36.55 22.91
CA GLY A 321 5.71 36.73 21.66
C GLY A 321 4.80 35.54 21.33
N ASP A 322 3.80 35.31 22.19
CA ASP A 322 2.73 34.31 22.06
C ASP A 322 1.76 34.65 20.91
N SER A 323 1.54 33.70 19.99
CA SER A 323 0.39 33.73 19.07
C SER A 323 -0.07 32.32 18.73
N ASP A 324 -0.98 31.81 19.56
CA ASP A 324 -1.78 30.60 19.39
C ASP A 324 -2.43 30.48 17.99
N VAL A 325 -2.05 29.45 17.23
CA VAL A 325 -2.86 28.88 16.14
C VAL A 325 -3.28 27.48 16.54
N LYS A 326 -4.56 27.34 16.92
CA LYS A 326 -5.18 26.04 17.25
C LYS A 326 -5.34 25.18 16.00
N ALA A 327 -4.56 24.12 15.88
CA ALA A 327 -4.83 23.02 14.96
C ALA A 327 -5.97 22.12 15.50
N PRO A 328 -6.90 21.64 14.66
CA PRO A 328 -8.02 20.82 15.09
C PRO A 328 -7.57 19.41 15.50
N LYS A 329 -7.86 19.04 16.75
CA LYS A 329 -7.78 17.67 17.27
C LYS A 329 -8.66 16.74 16.45
N GLN A 330 -8.08 15.73 15.81
CA GLN A 330 -8.56 14.35 15.63
C GLN A 330 -7.83 13.68 14.46
N PHE A 331 -6.79 12.91 14.77
CA PHE A 331 -6.40 11.73 13.99
C PHE A 331 -5.54 10.76 14.82
N LEU A 332 -6.11 10.22 15.90
CA LEU A 332 -5.53 9.11 16.67
C LEU A 332 -6.64 8.16 17.09
N GLN A 333 -7.31 7.52 16.13
CA GLN A 333 -8.12 6.33 16.38
C GLN A 333 -8.06 5.41 15.17
N LEU A 334 -7.00 4.60 15.09
CA LEU A 334 -6.99 3.40 14.24
C LEU A 334 -6.19 2.23 14.82
N ASN A 335 -5.56 2.37 16.01
CA ASN A 335 -4.77 1.30 16.63
C ASN A 335 -5.51 0.46 17.69
N GLY A 336 -6.84 0.41 17.66
CA GLY A 336 -7.65 -0.26 18.68
C GLY A 336 -8.29 -1.61 18.30
N MET A 337 -8.11 -2.13 17.08
CA MET A 337 -8.93 -3.26 16.58
C MET A 337 -8.15 -4.51 16.12
N LEU A 338 -6.92 -4.73 16.59
CA LEU A 338 -6.20 -5.99 16.34
C LEU A 338 -5.62 -6.55 17.65
N SER A 339 -6.49 -6.92 18.57
CA SER A 339 -6.19 -7.81 19.68
C SER A 339 -7.48 -8.49 20.14
N LYS A 340 -7.88 -9.53 19.40
CA LYS A 340 -8.67 -10.71 19.83
C LYS A 340 -9.19 -11.45 18.60
N SER A 341 -8.46 -12.49 18.22
CA SER A 341 -8.98 -13.69 17.57
C SER A 341 -7.95 -14.78 17.78
#